data_AF-A0A2P2BRE5-F1
#
_entry.id   AF-A0A2P2BRE5-F1
#
_cell.length_a   1.000
_cell.length_b   1.000
_cell.length_c   1.000
_cell.angle_alpha   90.00
_cell.angle_beta   90.00
_cell.angle_gamma   90.00
#
_symmetry.space_group_name_H-M   'P 1'
#
loop_
_entity.id
_entity.type
_entity.pdbx_description
1 polymer ?
#
loop_
_entity_poly.entity_id
_entity_poly.type
_entity_poly.pdbx_seq_one_letter_code
_entity_poly.pdbx_strand_id
1 'polypeptide(L)' 'MSFAFIRKRSKNYIVYLEYKDVESGKKIQKNMGSFDKKRDASKKLIELKESILNDELATPNSIKFGNFCWIF' A
#
# COMPACT_ATOMS: atom_id res chain seq x y z
N MET A 1 4.80 -7.23 -1.79
CA MET A 1 4.80 -5.98 -1.01
C MET A 1 4.17 -4.89 -1.85
N SER A 2 3.00 -4.43 -1.42
CA SER A 2 2.23 -3.38 -2.10
C SER A 2 2.31 -2.10 -1.27
N PHE A 3 2.43 -0.94 -1.90
CA PHE A 3 2.61 0.34 -1.22
C PHE A 3 1.67 1.40 -1.79
N ALA A 4 0.93 2.09 -0.91
CA ALA A 4 0.04 3.17 -1.28
C ALA A 4 0.60 4.52 -0.83
N PHE A 5 0.53 5.54 -1.70
CA PHE A 5 0.99 6.90 -1.39
C PHE A 5 0.22 7.97 -2.17
N ILE A 6 0.30 9.22 -1.69
CA ILE A 6 -0.27 10.39 -2.35
C ILE A 6 0.84 11.15 -3.08
N ARG A 7 0.61 11.52 -4.33
CA ARG A 7 1.43 12.50 -5.06
C ARG A 7 0.61 13.73 -5.39
N LYS A 8 1.20 14.92 -5.20
CA LYS A 8 0.58 16.17 -5.64
C LYS A 8 0.92 16.40 -7.12
N ARG A 9 -0.10 16.64 -7.94
CA ARG A 9 0.02 17.01 -9.36
C ARG A 9 -0.76 18.31 -9.55
N SER A 10 -0.04 19.42 -9.70
CA SER A 10 -0.60 20.77 -9.81
C SER A 10 -1.54 21.08 -8.62
N LYS A 11 -2.86 21.19 -8.88
CA LYS A 11 -3.88 21.47 -7.84
C LYS A 11 -4.44 20.21 -7.18
N ASN A 12 -4.21 19.03 -7.76
CA ASN A 12 -4.86 17.80 -7.36
C ASN A 12 -3.91 16.87 -6.61
N TYR A 13 -4.48 16.02 -5.77
CA TYR A 13 -3.84 14.96 -5.02
C TYR A 13 -4.24 13.63 -5.63
N ILE A 14 -3.28 12.91 -6.17
CA ILE A 14 -3.50 11.61 -6.80
C ILE A 14 -2.99 10.53 -5.85
N VAL A 15 -3.84 9.54 -5.59
CA VAL A 15 -3.50 8.36 -4.80
C VAL A 15 -3.02 7.27 -5.74
N TYR A 16 -1.82 6.76 -5.50
CA TYR A 16 -1.24 5.68 -6.27
C TYR A 16 -1.09 4.43 -5.42
N LEU A 17 -1.27 3.29 -6.06
CA LEU A 17 -0.92 1.97 -5.57
C LEU A 17 0.27 1.46 -6.38
N GLU A 18 1.41 1.27 -5.74
CA GLU A 18 2.57 0.62 -6.32
C GLU A 18 2.62 -0.83 -5.84
N TYR A 19 2.75 -1.77 -6.77
CA TYR A 19 2.95 -3.17 -6.46
C TYR A 19 3.96 -3.79 -7.42
N LYS A 20 4.60 -4.86 -6.97
CA LYS A 20 5.49 -5.65 -7.81
C LYS A 20 4.66 -6.74 -8.47
N ASP A 21 4.63 -6.73 -9.79
CA ASP A 21 4.05 -7.82 -10.55
C ASP A 21 4.93 -9.06 -10.41
N VAL A 22 4.31 -10.20 -10.08
CA VAL A 22 5.01 -11.45 -9.79
C VAL A 22 5.55 -12.06 -11.08
N GLU A 23 4.84 -11.89 -12.19
CA GLU A 23 5.21 -12.46 -13.48
C GLU A 23 6.32 -11.66 -14.17
N SER A 24 6.17 -10.33 -14.26
CA SER A 24 7.17 -9.49 -14.93
C SER A 24 8.31 -9.01 -14.02
N GLY A 25 8.16 -9.13 -12.69
CA GLY A 25 9.09 -8.59 -11.70
C GLY A 25 9.16 -7.05 -11.68
N LYS A 26 8.38 -6.35 -12.52
CA LYS A 26 8.39 -4.89 -12.64
C LYS A 26 7.52 -4.25 -11.57
N LYS A 27 7.90 -3.03 -11.18
CA LYS A 27 7.08 -2.18 -10.31
C LYS A 27 6.02 -1.49 -11.16
N ILE A 28 4.76 -1.79 -10.88
CA ILE A 28 3.61 -1.18 -11.55
C ILE A 28 3.02 -0.14 -10.61
N GLN A 29 2.70 1.05 -11.14
CA GLN A 29 1.99 2.10 -10.43
C GLN A 29 0.59 2.26 -11.03
N LYS A 30 -0.44 1.98 -10.23
CA LYS A 30 -1.84 2.15 -10.59
C LYS A 30 -2.41 3.41 -9.93
N ASN A 31 -3.14 4.21 -10.69
CA ASN A 31 -3.86 5.36 -10.15
C ASN A 31 -5.17 4.87 -9.50
N MET A 32 -5.36 5.21 -8.23
CA MET A 32 -6.53 4.81 -7.43
C MET A 32 -7.54 5.96 -7.23
N GLY A 33 -7.24 7.16 -7.71
CA GLY A 33 -8.13 8.31 -7.66
C GLY A 33 -7.40 9.64 -7.65
N SER A 34 -8.06 10.67 -8.15
CA SER A 34 -7.62 12.07 -8.09
C SER A 34 -8.60 12.88 -7.27
N PHE A 35 -8.10 13.70 -6.36
CA PHE A 35 -8.88 14.48 -5.41
C PHE A 35 -8.39 15.92 -5.37
N ASP A 36 -9.29 16.88 -5.23
CA ASP A 36 -8.91 18.30 -5.14
C ASP A 36 -8.38 18.65 -3.74
N LYS A 37 -8.92 17.99 -2.70
CA LYS A 37 -8.56 18.24 -1.30
C LYS A 37 -7.65 17.14 -0.76
N LYS A 38 -6.60 17.55 -0.03
CA LYS A 38 -5.68 16.63 0.64
C LYS A 38 -6.37 15.70 1.63
N ARG A 39 -7.42 16.19 2.32
CA ARG A 39 -8.17 15.43 3.31
C ARG A 39 -8.84 14.20 2.69
N ASP A 40 -9.46 14.37 1.53
CA ASP A 40 -10.19 13.30 0.85
C ASP A 40 -9.23 12.26 0.27
N ALA A 41 -8.10 12.71 -0.31
CA ALA A 41 -7.02 11.83 -0.71
C ALA A 41 -6.44 11.02 0.48
N SER A 42 -6.35 11.64 1.66
CA SER A 42 -5.84 10.98 2.88
C SER A 42 -6.80 9.90 3.38
N LYS A 43 -8.11 10.14 3.33
CA LYS A 43 -9.12 9.11 3.65
C LYS A 43 -8.98 7.91 2.72
N LYS A 44 -8.92 8.14 1.41
CA LYS A 44 -8.75 7.07 0.42
C LYS A 44 -7.44 6.31 0.60
N LEU A 45 -6.36 7.01 0.97
CA LEU A 45 -5.08 6.38 1.29
C LEU A 45 -5.18 5.43 2.49
N ILE A 46 -5.90 5.82 3.54
CA ILE A 46 -6.10 4.98 4.73
C ILE A 46 -6.89 3.72 4.36
N GLU A 47 -8.02 3.87 3.65
CA GLU A 47 -8.81 2.74 3.16
C GLU A 47 -7.96 1.74 2.35
N LEU A 48 -7.08 2.24 1.48
CA LEU A 48 -6.18 1.39 0.69
C LEU A 48 -5.10 0.72 1.51
N LYS A 49 -4.59 1.37 2.55
CA LYS A 49 -3.62 0.76 3.48
C LYS A 49 -4.28 -0.37 4.26
N GLU A 50 -5.51 -0.14 4.73
CA GLU A 50 -6.30 -1.17 5.42
C GLU A 50 -6.63 -2.35 4.50
N SER A 51 -7.00 -2.10 3.24
CA SER A 51 -7.26 -3.18 2.29
C SER A 51 -5.99 -4.01 2.00
N ILE A 52 -4.84 -3.36 1.80
CA ILE A 52 -3.56 -4.06 1.61
C ILE A 52 -3.21 -4.91 2.84
N LEU A 53 -3.38 -4.36 4.04
CA LEU A 53 -3.11 -5.09 5.27
C LEU A 53 -4.02 -6.31 5.42
N ASN A 54 -5.33 -6.15 5.16
CA ASN A 54 -6.29 -7.24 5.24
C ASN A 54 -6.02 -8.32 4.19
N ASP A 55 -5.62 -7.96 2.97
CA ASP A 55 -5.23 -8.92 1.93
C ASP A 55 -3.93 -9.68 2.30
N GLU A 56 -2.95 -8.99 2.89
CA GLU A 56 -1.72 -9.60 3.41
C GLU A 56 -1.98 -10.51 4.61
N LEU A 57 -3.01 -10.25 5.42
CA LEU A 57 -3.44 -11.12 6.52
C LEU A 57 -4.27 -12.32 6.03
N ALA A 58 -5.10 -12.12 4.99
CA ALA A 58 -5.93 -13.16 4.39
C ALA A 58 -5.11 -14.18 3.61
N THR A 59 -3.93 -13.80 3.13
CA THR A 59 -2.92 -14.73 2.64
C THR A 59 -2.01 -15.12 3.81
N PRO A 60 -2.10 -16.34 4.38
CA PRO A 60 -1.22 -16.77 5.46
C PRO A 60 0.17 -17.08 4.89
N ASN A 61 0.84 -16.09 4.31
CA ASN A 61 2.20 -16.22 3.84
C ASN A 61 3.14 -16.04 5.03
N SER A 62 3.31 -17.14 5.75
CA SER A 62 4.46 -17.42 6.61
C SER A 62 4.94 -16.22 7.43
N ILE A 63 4.23 -15.93 8.51
CA ILE A 63 4.84 -15.19 9.60
C ILE A 63 6.00 -16.06 10.10
N LYS A 64 7.22 -15.82 9.61
CA LYS A 64 8.43 -16.32 10.28
C LYS A 64 8.57 -15.53 11.57
N PHE A 65 7.85 -15.97 12.61
CA PHE A 65 8.01 -15.58 14.01
C PHE A 65 9.30 -16.21 14.59
N GLY A 66 10.39 -16.18 13.83
CA GLY A 66 11.67 -16.79 14.20
C GLY A 66 12.68 -15.71 14.56
N ASN A 67 12.61 -15.20 15.80
CA ASN A 67 13.72 -14.69 16.63
C ASN A 67 13.30 -13.59 17.62
N PHE A 68 12.35 -13.90 18.51
CA PHE A 68 12.22 -13.15 19.77
C PHE A 68 12.28 -14.07 20.98
N CYS A 69 13.18 -15.06 20.93
CA CYS A 69 13.58 -15.77 22.13
C CYS A 69 15.05 -16.12 22.03
N TRP A 70 15.92 -15.20 22.43
CA TRP A 70 17.23 -15.54 22.99
C TRP A 70 17.64 -14.49 24.01
N ILE A 71 17.78 -14.97 25.26
CA ILE A 71 18.63 -14.49 26.34
C ILE A 71 18.02 -13.40 27.23
N PHE A 72 17.48 -13.81 28.39
CA PHE A 72 18.16 -13.69 29.68
C PHE A 72 17.59 -14.68 30.70
#